data_AF-Q813M3-F1
#
_entry.id   AF-Q813M3-F1
#
_cell.length_a   1.000
_cell.length_b   1.000
_cell.length_c   1.000
_cell.angle_alpha   90.00
_cell.angle_beta   90.00
_cell.angle_gamma   90.00
#
_symmetry.space_group_name_H-M   'P 1'
#
loop_
_entity.id
_entity.type
_entity.pdbx_description
1 polymer ?
#
loop_
_entity_poly.entity_id
_entity_poly.type
_entity_poly.pdbx_seq_one_letter_code
_entity_poly.pdbx_strand_id
1 'polypeptide(L)' 'MKKTFYHYMMKHRAALFRNEISDLAEAMYDDLSFPKQSEDYDEISSYLELSGMLESMSIFDEAWDLYIQDR' A
#
# COMPACT_ATOMS: atom_id res chain seq x y z
N MET A 1 18.57 0.21 -4.99
CA MET A 1 17.38 0.95 -5.46
C MET A 1 16.40 0.97 -4.31
N LYS A 2 15.99 2.16 -3.84
CA LYS A 2 14.95 2.26 -2.82
C LYS A 2 13.65 1.72 -3.42
N LYS A 3 12.96 0.84 -2.71
CA LYS A 3 11.69 0.28 -3.21
C LYS A 3 10.61 1.34 -3.05
N THR A 4 9.77 1.52 -4.05
CA THR A 4 8.56 2.34 -3.90
C THR A 4 7.58 1.65 -2.95
N PHE A 5 6.62 2.40 -2.41
CA PHE A 5 5.61 1.84 -1.51
C PHE A 5 4.86 0.68 -2.17
N TYR A 6 4.50 0.83 -3.46
CA TYR A 6 3.88 -0.24 -4.24
C TYR A 6 4.73 -1.53 -4.26
N HIS A 7 6.02 -1.41 -4.61
CA HIS A 7 6.90 -2.57 -4.69
C HIS A 7 7.17 -3.20 -3.32
N TYR A 8 7.14 -2.40 -2.25
CA TYR A 8 7.16 -2.91 -0.89
C TYR A 8 5.92 -3.75 -0.60
N MET A 9 4.72 -3.25 -0.94
CA MET A 9 3.45 -3.92 -0.70
C MET A 9 3.32 -5.26 -1.42
N MET A 10 3.98 -5.45 -2.57
CA MET A 10 3.94 -6.73 -3.29
C MET A 10 4.49 -7.92 -2.49
N LYS A 11 5.30 -7.70 -1.45
CA LYS A 11 5.72 -8.78 -0.53
C LYS A 11 4.58 -9.28 0.37
N HIS A 12 3.60 -8.42 0.66
CA HIS A 12 2.43 -8.74 1.50
C HIS A 12 1.30 -9.41 0.73
N ARG A 13 1.26 -9.25 -0.60
CA ARG A 13 0.22 -9.85 -1.46
C ARG A 13 0.15 -11.38 -1.34
N ALA A 14 1.29 -12.04 -1.25
CA ALA A 14 1.38 -13.51 -1.16
C ALA A 14 1.39 -14.04 0.29
N ALA A 15 0.88 -13.27 1.26
CA ALA A 15 0.85 -13.69 2.65
C ALA A 15 0.03 -14.98 2.83
N LEU A 16 0.61 -15.95 3.55
CA LEU A 16 -0.07 -17.23 3.86
C LEU A 16 -1.34 -17.02 4.70
N PHE A 17 -1.33 -15.99 5.55
CA PHE A 17 -2.47 -15.56 6.33
C PHE A 17 -2.87 -14.17 5.87
N ARG A 18 -4.13 -14.03 5.43
CA ARG A 18 -4.68 -12.74 5.01
C ARG A 18 -5.01 -11.88 6.23
N ASN A 19 -4.63 -10.62 6.15
CA ASN A 19 -4.98 -9.51 7.04
C ASN A 19 -5.27 -8.25 6.21
N GLU A 20 -5.67 -7.16 6.86
CA GLU A 20 -6.03 -5.91 6.19
C GLU A 20 -4.91 -5.37 5.27
N ILE A 21 -3.64 -5.54 5.66
CA ILE A 21 -2.48 -5.13 4.85
C ILE A 21 -2.34 -5.98 3.59
N SER A 22 -2.53 -7.30 3.70
CA SER A 22 -2.50 -8.18 2.52
C SER A 22 -3.67 -7.91 1.57
N ASP A 23 -4.84 -7.51 2.10
CA ASP A 23 -6.00 -7.14 1.31
C ASP A 23 -5.77 -5.81 0.58
N LEU A 24 -5.16 -4.82 1.24
CA LEU A 24 -4.67 -3.60 0.60
C LEU A 24 -3.63 -3.91 -0.49
N ALA A 25 -2.69 -4.82 -0.23
CA ALA A 25 -1.67 -5.19 -1.22
C ALA A 25 -2.28 -5.84 -2.48
N GLU A 26 -3.32 -6.67 -2.32
CA GLU A 26 -4.06 -7.24 -3.44
C GLU A 26 -4.83 -6.15 -4.20
N ALA A 27 -5.53 -5.27 -3.50
CA ALA A 27 -6.29 -4.18 -4.11
C ALA A 27 -5.38 -3.21 -4.89
N MET A 28 -4.20 -2.87 -4.35
CA MET A 28 -3.18 -2.08 -5.04
C MET A 28 -2.65 -2.80 -6.29
N TYR A 29 -2.53 -4.13 -6.26
CA TYR A 29 -2.07 -4.91 -7.40
C TYR A 29 -3.09 -4.90 -8.54
N ASP A 30 -4.37 -5.09 -8.20
CA ASP A 30 -5.49 -5.09 -9.15
C ASP A 30 -5.78 -3.69 -9.73
N ASP A 31 -5.39 -2.64 -9.00
CA ASP A 31 -5.51 -1.26 -9.47
C ASP A 31 -4.39 -0.88 -10.47
N LEU A 32 -4.76 -0.85 -11.76
CA LEU A 32 -3.86 -0.44 -12.84
C LEU A 32 -3.49 1.05 -12.78
N SER A 33 -4.28 1.88 -12.11
CA SER A 33 -4.10 3.33 -12.01
C SER A 33 -3.29 3.75 -10.78
N PHE A 34 -2.99 2.81 -9.88
CA PHE A 34 -2.22 3.09 -8.67
C PHE A 34 -0.87 3.77 -9.01
N PRO A 35 -0.42 4.79 -8.26
CA PRO A 35 0.85 5.48 -8.51
C PRO A 35 2.06 4.61 -8.12
N LYS A 36 2.37 3.58 -8.91
CA LYS A 36 3.38 2.54 -8.61
C LYS A 36 4.80 3.06 -8.41
N GLN A 37 5.09 4.26 -8.92
CA GLN A 37 6.38 4.92 -8.83
C GLN A 37 6.48 5.92 -7.68
N SER A 38 5.36 6.24 -7.01
CA SER A 38 5.37 7.20 -5.92
C SER A 38 5.99 6.60 -4.65
N GLU A 39 6.74 7.45 -3.96
CA GLU A 39 7.30 7.23 -2.62
C GLU A 39 6.82 8.32 -1.66
N ASP A 40 5.90 9.17 -2.10
CA ASP A 40 5.40 10.32 -1.36
C ASP A 40 4.15 9.93 -0.56
N TYR A 41 4.16 10.25 0.74
CA TYR A 41 3.05 9.89 1.63
C TYR A 41 1.77 10.63 1.21
N ASP A 42 1.86 11.94 0.94
CA ASP A 42 0.69 12.77 0.67
C ASP A 42 0.04 12.38 -0.67
N GLU A 43 0.84 12.08 -1.70
CA GLU A 43 0.35 11.59 -3.00
C GLU A 43 -0.39 10.25 -2.86
N ILE A 44 0.18 9.29 -2.15
CA ILE A 44 -0.41 7.96 -1.99
C ILE A 44 -1.63 8.02 -1.06
N SER A 45 -1.54 8.77 0.04
CA SER A 45 -2.65 8.98 0.97
C SER A 45 -3.85 9.60 0.25
N SER A 46 -3.62 10.68 -0.51
CA SER A 46 -4.67 11.35 -1.29
C SER A 46 -5.29 10.42 -2.33
N TYR A 47 -4.48 9.59 -2.99
CA TYR A 47 -4.98 8.60 -3.95
C TYR A 47 -5.89 7.57 -3.26
N LEU A 48 -5.46 7.03 -2.12
CA LEU A 48 -6.21 6.03 -1.38
C LEU A 48 -7.53 6.56 -0.85
N GLU A 49 -7.53 7.76 -0.25
CA GLU A 49 -8.75 8.45 0.20
C GLU A 49 -9.77 8.63 -0.92
N LEU A 50 -9.32 8.97 -2.13
CA LEU A 50 -10.20 9.19 -3.29
C LEU A 50 -10.63 7.90 -3.99
N SER A 51 -9.80 6.85 -3.95
CA SER A 51 -10.09 5.57 -4.62
C SER A 51 -11.21 4.76 -3.95
N GLY A 52 -11.45 4.96 -2.64
CA GLY A 52 -12.35 4.11 -1.85
C GLY A 52 -11.85 2.67 -1.67
N MET A 53 -10.55 2.43 -1.88
CA MET A 53 -9.92 1.11 -1.78
C MET A 53 -9.87 0.57 -0.35
N LEU A 54 -9.93 1.45 0.65
CA LEU A 54 -9.75 1.11 2.06
C LEU A 54 -11.03 1.26 2.86
N GLU A 55 -11.28 0.32 3.78
CA GLU A 55 -12.31 0.47 4.81
C GLU A 55 -11.91 1.52 5.86
N SER A 56 -10.61 1.66 6.12
CA SER A 56 -10.04 2.62 7.06
C SER A 56 -8.65 3.07 6.63
N MET A 57 -8.38 4.38 6.72
CA MET A 57 -7.04 4.93 6.48
C MET A 57 -6.00 4.43 7.48
N SER A 58 -6.42 3.93 8.65
CA SER A 58 -5.50 3.31 9.62
C SER A 58 -4.74 2.12 9.05
N ILE A 59 -5.33 1.40 8.08
CA ILE A 59 -4.68 0.26 7.39
C ILE A 59 -3.51 0.78 6.55
N PHE A 60 -3.69 1.92 5.88
CA PHE A 60 -2.63 2.56 5.12
C PHE A 60 -1.54 3.10 6.05
N ASP A 61 -1.91 3.79 7.13
CA ASP A 61 -0.94 4.31 8.10
C ASP A 61 -0.06 3.19 8.67
N GLU A 62 -0.66 2.05 9.04
CA GLU A 62 0.10 0.87 9.51
C GLU A 62 1.03 0.32 8.42
N ALA A 63 0.54 0.16 7.18
CA ALA A 63 1.34 -0.32 6.06
C ALA A 63 2.49 0.64 5.72
N TRP A 64 2.27 1.95 5.85
CA TRP A 64 3.27 2.99 5.63
C TRP A 64 4.34 2.98 6.72
N ASP A 65 3.95 2.87 7.99
CA ASP A 65 4.90 2.77 9.10
C ASP A 65 5.81 1.55 8.95
N LEU A 66 5.25 0.39 8.56
CA LEU A 66 6.03 -0.80 8.25
C LEU A 66 6.99 -0.57 7.07
N TYR A 67 6.52 0.11 6.01
CA TYR A 67 7.35 0.47 4.87
C TYR A 67 8.54 1.33 5.27
N ILE A 68 8.34 2.35 6.12
CA ILE A 68 9.41 3.22 6.60
C ILE A 68 10.38 2.48 7.52
N GLN A 69 9.90 1.58 8.37
CA GLN A 69 10.74 0.78 9.27
C GLN A 69 11.66 -0.20 8.52
N ASP A 70 11.19 -0.77 7.41
CA ASP A 70 11.93 -1.72 6.57
C ASP A 70 12.85 -1.05 5.53
N ARG A 71 12.83 0.29 5.44
CA ARG A 71 13.51 1.07 4.40
C ARG A 71 14.95 1.45 4.76
#